data_AF-A0A5Q4FUN3-F1
#
_entry.id   AF-A0A5Q4FUN3-F1
#
_cell.length_a   1.000
_cell.length_b   1.000
_cell.length_c   1.000
_cell.angle_alpha   90.00
_cell.angle_beta   90.00
_cell.angle_gamma   90.00
#
_symmetry.space_group_name_H-M   'P 1'
#
loop_
_entity.id
_entity.type
_entity.pdbx_description
1 polymer ?
#
loop_
_entity_poly.entity_id
_entity_poly.type
_entity_poly.pdbx_seq_one_letter_code
_entity_poly.pdbx_strand_id
1 'polypeptide(L)'
;EEYLDNEKYEIKRWDVDQPHSLREVIALINRIRHAHPALQQDRTLTFHHVDNDQLLLYSKSDEVSGDVILVAVNLDPHHVQAGMTWLDLDALGVADDEEFEVHDLFAGGTYRWRGGENYVELEPHISPAHVFEVRTHSTEHDHERNR
;
A
#
# COMPACT_ATOMS: atom_id res chain seq x y z
N GLU A 1 17.80 -18.27 13.53
CA GLU A 1 17.68 -16.81 13.68
C GLU A 1 17.63 -16.47 15.17
N GLU A 2 18.78 -16.47 15.83
CA GLU A 2 18.88 -15.97 17.21
C GLU A 2 19.42 -14.55 17.16
N TYR A 3 18.72 -13.63 17.81
CA TYR A 3 19.20 -12.26 18.01
C TYR A 3 20.44 -12.30 18.91
N LEU A 4 21.57 -11.80 18.41
CA LEU A 4 22.72 -11.45 19.23
C LEU A 4 22.24 -10.38 20.23
N ASP A 5 22.22 -10.71 21.52
CA ASP A 5 21.71 -9.90 22.64
C ASP A 5 20.19 -9.80 22.80
N ASN A 6 19.60 -10.94 23.14
CA ASN A 6 18.27 -11.10 23.72
C ASN A 6 18.08 -10.16 24.94
N GLU A 7 17.14 -9.21 24.84
CA GLU A 7 16.78 -8.19 25.85
C GLU A 7 16.33 -8.75 27.22
N LYS A 8 16.27 -10.07 27.37
CA LYS A 8 15.86 -10.74 28.61
C LYS A 8 16.74 -10.40 29.84
N TYR A 9 17.92 -9.78 29.64
CA TYR A 9 18.86 -9.45 30.74
C TYR A 9 19.44 -8.03 30.70
N GLU A 10 19.05 -7.18 29.75
CA GLU A 10 19.57 -5.81 29.67
C GLU A 10 18.46 -4.84 29.27
N ILE A 11 18.31 -3.74 30.01
CA ILE A 11 17.39 -2.66 29.64
C ILE A 11 18.03 -1.94 28.44
N LYS A 12 17.70 -2.38 27.22
CA LYS A 12 18.01 -1.62 26.00
C LYS A 12 17.15 -0.37 25.99
N ARG A 13 17.75 0.76 26.36
CA ARG A 13 17.13 2.07 26.25
C ARG A 13 17.25 2.51 24.80
N TRP A 14 16.33 2.04 23.95
CA TRP A 14 16.17 2.57 22.61
C TRP A 14 15.80 4.04 22.72
N ASP A 15 16.63 4.89 22.16
CA ASP A 15 16.44 6.34 22.17
C ASP A 15 15.36 6.68 21.15
N VAL A 16 14.11 6.59 21.61
CA VAL A 16 12.87 6.72 20.81
C VAL A 16 12.67 8.09 20.18
N ASP A 17 13.48 9.08 20.58
CA ASP A 17 13.43 10.48 20.14
C ASP A 17 14.53 10.83 19.10
N GLN A 18 15.28 9.83 18.59
CA GLN A 18 16.24 10.07 17.51
C GLN A 18 15.51 10.40 16.19
N PRO A 19 16.01 11.35 15.36
CA PRO A 19 15.41 11.71 14.07
C PRO A 19 15.30 10.55 13.06
N HIS A 20 16.03 9.44 13.30
CA HIS A 20 16.01 8.22 12.49
C HIS A 20 15.20 7.09 13.14
N SER A 21 14.38 7.41 14.15
CA SER A 21 13.56 6.45 14.88
C SER A 21 12.44 5.92 13.99
N LEU A 22 12.33 4.59 13.88
CA LEU A 22 11.20 3.90 13.22
C LEU A 22 9.85 4.16 13.91
N ARG A 23 9.84 4.83 15.07
CA ARG A 23 8.62 5.14 15.83
C ARG A 23 7.59 5.88 15.00
N GLU A 24 8.00 6.90 14.25
CA GLU A 24 7.06 7.72 13.46
C GLU A 24 6.45 6.90 12.31
N VAL A 25 7.28 6.09 11.65
CA VAL A 25 6.88 5.14 10.61
C VAL A 25 5.89 4.11 11.16
N ILE A 26 6.20 3.48 12.29
CA ILE A 26 5.32 2.49 12.95
C ILE A 26 4.01 3.16 13.37
N ALA A 27 4.07 4.36 13.94
CA ALA A 27 2.88 5.11 14.34
C ALA A 27 2.00 5.46 13.13
N LEU A 28 2.60 5.84 12.00
CA LEU A 28 1.89 6.12 10.75
C LEU A 28 1.22 4.85 10.22
N ILE A 29 1.94 3.73 10.11
CA ILE A 29 1.39 2.45 9.68
C ILE A 29 0.24 2.01 10.58
N ASN A 30 0.37 2.16 11.90
CA ASN A 30 -0.72 1.84 12.83
C ASN A 30 -1.94 2.72 12.60
N ARG A 31 -1.76 4.03 12.37
CA ARG A 31 -2.87 4.92 12.02
C ARG A 31 -3.56 4.48 10.73
N ILE A 32 -2.79 4.16 9.69
CA ILE A 32 -3.32 3.65 8.42
C ILE A 32 -4.13 2.36 8.65
N ARG A 33 -3.56 1.38 9.38
CA ARG A 33 -4.27 0.12 9.70
C ARG A 33 -5.58 0.34 10.45
N HIS A 34 -5.64 1.32 11.34
CA HIS A 34 -6.86 1.65 12.08
C HIS A 34 -7.90 2.38 11.23
N ALA A 35 -7.45 3.21 10.27
CA ALA A 35 -8.33 3.99 9.40
C ALA A 35 -8.94 3.16 8.25
N HIS A 36 -8.26 2.11 7.80
CA HIS A 36 -8.62 1.32 6.61
C HIS A 36 -9.06 -0.11 6.97
N PRO A 37 -10.38 -0.41 6.96
CA PRO A 37 -10.90 -1.75 7.22
C PRO A 37 -10.27 -2.86 6.36
N ALA A 38 -9.86 -2.55 5.12
CA ALA A 38 -9.21 -3.50 4.22
C ALA A 38 -7.93 -4.11 4.83
N LEU A 39 -7.22 -3.36 5.68
CA LEU A 39 -6.00 -3.81 6.35
C LEU A 39 -6.26 -4.64 7.61
N GLN A 40 -7.50 -4.75 8.06
CA GLN A 40 -7.90 -5.45 9.28
C GLN A 40 -8.32 -6.91 9.04
N GLN A 41 -8.38 -7.34 7.78
CA GLN A 41 -8.75 -8.70 7.38
C GLN A 41 -7.73 -9.30 6.41
N ASP A 42 -7.53 -10.62 6.40
CA ASP A 42 -6.51 -11.26 5.55
C ASP A 42 -7.06 -12.01 4.33
N ARG A 43 -8.39 -12.12 4.20
CA ARG A 43 -9.03 -12.97 3.18
C ARG A 43 -9.05 -12.37 1.78
N THR A 44 -8.90 -11.06 1.67
CA THR A 44 -9.02 -10.29 0.42
C THR A 44 -7.67 -9.93 -0.19
N LEU A 45 -6.59 -10.57 0.27
CA LEU A 45 -5.24 -10.35 -0.25
C LEU A 45 -5.14 -10.86 -1.70
N THR A 46 -4.81 -9.96 -2.62
CA THR A 46 -4.55 -10.29 -4.03
C THR A 46 -3.17 -9.79 -4.43
N PHE A 47 -2.35 -10.64 -5.04
CA PHE A 47 -1.06 -10.24 -5.59
C PHE A 47 -1.23 -9.75 -7.03
N HIS A 48 -0.50 -8.71 -7.37
CA HIS A 48 -0.46 -8.14 -8.72
C HIS A 48 0.92 -8.38 -9.33
N HIS A 49 0.97 -8.46 -10.66
CA HIS A 49 2.24 -8.67 -11.33
C HIS A 49 3.03 -7.37 -11.45
N VAL A 50 4.35 -7.49 -11.33
CA VAL A 50 5.33 -6.44 -11.61
C VAL A 50 6.53 -7.10 -12.28
N ASP A 51 7.13 -6.45 -13.28
CA ASP A 51 8.24 -7.00 -14.07
C ASP A 51 9.61 -6.90 -13.37
N ASN A 52 9.62 -6.67 -12.05
CA ASN A 52 10.82 -6.57 -11.24
C ASN A 52 10.70 -7.46 -10.00
N ASP A 53 11.55 -8.48 -9.90
CA ASP A 53 11.57 -9.45 -8.80
C ASP A 53 11.95 -8.84 -7.43
N GLN A 54 12.50 -7.62 -7.40
CA GLN A 54 12.75 -6.87 -6.17
C GLN A 54 11.55 -6.02 -5.72
N LEU A 55 10.46 -6.03 -6.48
CA LEU A 55 9.22 -5.37 -6.14
C LEU A 55 8.14 -6.39 -5.80
N LEU A 56 7.41 -6.13 -4.72
CA LEU A 56 6.21 -6.88 -4.36
C LEU A 56 5.00 -5.95 -4.45
N LEU A 57 3.96 -6.38 -5.15
CA LEU A 57 2.72 -5.62 -5.30
C LEU A 57 1.52 -6.46 -4.88
N TYR A 58 0.73 -5.97 -3.94
CA TYR A 58 -0.49 -6.64 -3.50
C TYR A 58 -1.55 -5.64 -3.07
N SER A 59 -2.81 -6.03 -3.16
CA SER A 59 -3.94 -5.28 -2.62
C SER A 59 -4.68 -6.05 -1.55
N LYS A 60 -5.43 -5.30 -0.74
CA LYS A 60 -6.44 -5.81 0.17
C LYS A 60 -7.66 -4.93 0.01
N SER A 61 -8.84 -5.53 0.01
CA SER A 61 -10.11 -4.82 -0.09
C SER A 61 -11.05 -5.15 1.07
N ASP A 62 -12.07 -4.34 1.27
CA ASP A 62 -13.21 -4.62 2.13
C ASP A 62 -14.52 -4.42 1.36
N GLU A 63 -15.22 -5.52 1.08
CA GLU A 63 -16.46 -5.50 0.29
C GLU A 63 -17.60 -4.69 0.95
N VAL A 64 -17.58 -4.57 2.30
CA VAL A 64 -18.65 -3.89 3.03
C VAL A 64 -18.55 -2.37 2.89
N SER A 65 -17.34 -1.82 3.03
CA SER A 65 -17.08 -0.39 2.93
C SER A 65 -16.66 0.08 1.54
N GLY A 66 -16.18 -0.84 0.68
CA GLY A 66 -15.52 -0.51 -0.58
C GLY A 66 -14.09 0.01 -0.41
N ASP A 67 -13.50 -0.05 0.80
CA ASP A 67 -12.12 0.36 1.06
C ASP A 67 -11.14 -0.58 0.34
N VAL A 68 -10.18 -0.01 -0.39
CA VAL A 68 -9.17 -0.76 -1.15
C VAL A 68 -7.80 -0.13 -0.93
N ILE A 69 -6.87 -0.94 -0.42
CA ILE A 69 -5.48 -0.57 -0.24
C ILE A 69 -4.60 -1.38 -1.19
N LEU A 70 -3.81 -0.70 -2.00
CA LEU A 70 -2.76 -1.27 -2.86
C LEU A 70 -1.39 -0.94 -2.27
N VAL A 71 -0.53 -1.93 -2.10
CA VAL A 71 0.79 -1.79 -1.48
C VAL A 71 1.87 -2.26 -2.44
N ALA A 72 2.81 -1.37 -2.75
CA ALA A 72 4.05 -1.69 -3.46
C ALA A 72 5.21 -1.64 -2.46
N VAL A 73 6.05 -2.67 -2.42
CA VAL A 73 7.20 -2.77 -1.49
C VAL A 73 8.47 -3.07 -2.27
N ASN A 74 9.53 -2.30 -1.98
CA ASN A 74 10.88 -2.60 -2.43
C ASN A 74 11.56 -3.56 -1.46
N LEU A 75 11.97 -4.73 -1.96
CA LEU A 75 12.66 -5.77 -1.20
C LEU A 75 14.17 -5.55 -1.12
N ASP A 76 14.72 -4.64 -1.94
CA ASP A 76 16.12 -4.19 -1.90
C ASP A 76 16.25 -2.96 -0.98
N PRO A 77 16.88 -3.09 0.21
CA PRO A 77 17.01 -1.98 1.15
C PRO A 77 18.08 -0.95 0.74
N HIS A 78 18.79 -1.15 -0.38
CA HIS A 78 19.94 -0.36 -0.77
C HIS A 78 19.77 0.38 -2.10
N HIS A 79 18.97 -0.14 -3.03
CA HIS A 79 18.85 0.44 -4.37
C HIS A 79 17.43 0.83 -4.73
N VAL A 80 17.31 1.88 -5.52
CA VAL A 80 16.06 2.26 -6.19
C VAL A 80 15.63 1.11 -7.09
N GLN A 81 14.36 0.71 -6.98
CA GLN A 81 13.75 -0.29 -7.83
C GLN A 81 12.53 0.30 -8.53
N ALA A 82 12.40 0.00 -9.82
CA ALA A 82 11.27 0.45 -10.63
C ALA A 82 10.76 -0.70 -11.51
N GLY A 83 9.50 -0.61 -11.94
CA GLY A 83 8.89 -1.61 -12.80
C GLY A 83 7.55 -1.18 -13.36
N MET A 84 7.14 -1.88 -14.42
CA MET A 84 5.77 -1.85 -14.92
C MET A 84 4.93 -2.85 -14.12
N THR A 85 3.72 -2.46 -13.77
CA THR A 85 2.77 -3.27 -13.01
C THR A 85 1.63 -3.71 -13.90
N TRP A 86 1.03 -4.87 -13.63
CA TRP A 86 -0.21 -5.34 -14.25
C TRP A 86 -1.18 -5.67 -13.12
N LEU A 87 -2.09 -4.74 -12.88
CA LEU A 87 -3.07 -4.79 -11.80
C LEU A 87 -4.24 -5.71 -12.21
N ASP A 88 -4.75 -6.40 -11.20
CA ASP A 88 -6.02 -7.11 -11.28
C ASP A 88 -7.09 -6.08 -10.91
N LEU A 89 -7.72 -5.48 -11.92
CA LEU A 89 -8.67 -4.38 -11.73
C LEU A 89 -9.95 -4.82 -11.03
N ASP A 90 -10.37 -6.07 -11.22
CA ASP A 90 -11.52 -6.66 -10.52
C ASP A 90 -11.27 -6.68 -9.01
N ALA A 91 -10.07 -7.09 -8.59
CA ALA A 91 -9.67 -7.08 -7.18
C ALA A 91 -9.62 -5.67 -6.57
N LEU A 92 -9.43 -4.64 -7.41
CA LEU A 92 -9.44 -3.23 -7.02
C LEU A 92 -10.82 -2.58 -7.11
N GLY A 93 -11.83 -3.28 -7.65
CA GLY A 93 -13.15 -2.72 -7.90
C GLY A 93 -13.16 -1.61 -8.96
N VAL A 94 -12.22 -1.66 -9.90
CA VAL A 94 -12.05 -0.70 -11.01
C VAL A 94 -12.52 -1.36 -12.30
N ALA A 95 -13.30 -0.67 -13.13
CA ALA A 95 -13.66 -1.21 -14.44
C ALA A 95 -12.50 -1.12 -15.45
N ASP A 96 -12.52 -2.00 -16.46
CA ASP A 96 -11.57 -1.94 -17.57
C ASP A 96 -11.54 -0.55 -18.21
N ASP A 97 -10.33 -0.03 -18.47
CA ASP A 97 -10.05 1.31 -19.02
C ASP A 97 -10.60 2.51 -18.21
N GLU A 98 -11.11 2.29 -16.99
CA GLU A 98 -11.53 3.35 -16.07
C GLU A 98 -10.31 4.11 -15.53
N GLU A 99 -10.49 5.42 -15.33
CA GLU A 99 -9.52 6.26 -14.62
C GLU A 99 -9.83 6.27 -13.13
N PHE A 100 -8.81 6.03 -12.31
CA PHE A 100 -8.92 6.01 -10.86
C PHE A 100 -7.74 6.76 -10.24
N GLU A 101 -7.93 7.20 -9.01
CA GLU A 101 -6.89 7.89 -8.25
C GLU A 101 -6.27 6.92 -7.23
N VAL A 102 -4.96 6.99 -7.07
CA VAL A 102 -4.23 6.32 -6.01
C VAL A 102 -3.56 7.36 -5.12
N HIS A 103 -3.90 7.37 -3.84
CA HIS A 103 -3.35 8.31 -2.86
C HIS A 103 -2.37 7.59 -1.94
N ASP A 104 -1.09 7.97 -1.97
CA ASP A 104 -0.06 7.40 -1.11
C ASP A 104 -0.21 7.93 0.32
N LEU A 105 -0.69 7.07 1.21
CA LEU A 105 -0.88 7.35 2.63
C LEU A 105 0.45 7.50 3.38
N PHE A 106 1.57 7.09 2.77
CA PHE A 106 2.89 7.19 3.34
C PHE A 106 3.61 8.49 2.91
N ALA A 107 3.76 8.73 1.61
CA ALA A 107 4.45 9.91 1.08
C ALA A 107 3.52 11.11 0.80
N GLY A 108 2.20 10.92 0.79
CA GLY A 108 1.19 11.97 0.56
C GLY A 108 0.92 12.32 -0.90
N GLY A 109 1.60 11.68 -1.86
CA GLY A 109 1.39 11.90 -3.28
C GLY A 109 0.06 11.33 -3.78
N THR A 110 -0.53 11.95 -4.80
CA THR A 110 -1.71 11.40 -5.49
C THR A 110 -1.40 11.26 -6.97
N TYR A 111 -1.75 10.11 -7.53
CA TYR A 111 -1.52 9.77 -8.93
C TYR A 111 -2.85 9.37 -9.59
N ARG A 112 -2.96 9.61 -10.89
CA ARG A 112 -4.08 9.18 -11.72
C ARG A 112 -3.63 8.06 -12.62
N TRP A 113 -4.26 6.91 -12.47
CA TRP A 113 -3.98 5.70 -13.21
C TRP A 113 -5.17 5.34 -14.08
N ARG A 114 -4.92 4.59 -15.15
CA ARG A 114 -5.95 4.12 -16.06
C ARG A 114 -5.59 2.72 -16.52
N GLY A 115 -6.55 1.80 -16.38
CA GLY A 115 -6.32 0.40 -16.70
C GLY A 115 -5.29 -0.26 -15.78
N GLY A 116 -4.89 -1.48 -16.13
CA GLY A 116 -4.04 -2.32 -15.29
C GLY A 116 -2.55 -2.01 -15.35
N GLU A 117 -2.08 -1.29 -16.37
CA GLU A 117 -0.65 -1.09 -16.62
C GLU A 117 -0.13 0.24 -16.07
N ASN A 118 0.69 0.20 -15.01
CA ASN A 118 1.17 1.43 -14.35
C ASN A 118 2.65 1.32 -13.94
N TYR A 119 3.38 2.43 -14.06
CA TYR A 119 4.79 2.52 -13.62
C TYR A 119 4.89 2.84 -12.13
N VAL A 120 5.79 2.15 -11.44
CA VAL A 120 6.14 2.42 -10.04
C VAL A 120 7.65 2.50 -9.87
N GLU A 121 8.10 3.35 -8.96
CA GLU A 121 9.51 3.52 -8.58
C GLU A 121 9.61 3.80 -7.09
N LEU A 122 10.47 3.04 -6.40
CA LEU A 122 10.63 3.10 -4.94
C LEU A 122 12.09 3.32 -4.59
N GLU A 123 12.38 4.46 -3.94
CA GLU A 123 13.70 4.76 -3.39
C GLU A 123 13.74 4.39 -1.90
N PRO A 124 14.51 3.36 -1.49
CA PRO A 124 14.45 2.79 -0.13
C PRO A 124 14.90 3.76 0.96
N HIS A 125 15.66 4.80 0.62
CA HIS A 125 16.09 5.84 1.55
C HIS A 125 15.07 6.98 1.74
N ILE A 126 14.06 7.07 0.86
CA ILE A 126 12.94 8.02 0.98
C ILE A 126 11.70 7.29 1.50
N SER A 127 11.27 6.25 0.79
CA SER A 127 10.18 5.39 1.20
C SER A 127 10.37 3.98 0.63
N PRO A 128 10.52 2.95 1.48
CA PRO A 128 10.68 1.57 1.00
C PRO A 128 9.38 0.98 0.45
N ALA A 129 8.25 1.66 0.62
CA ALA A 129 6.96 1.20 0.15
C ALA A 129 6.04 2.37 -0.22
N HIS A 130 5.10 2.11 -1.13
CA HIS A 130 3.92 2.93 -1.32
C HIS A 130 2.73 2.21 -0.71
N VAL A 131 1.91 2.95 0.04
CA VAL A 131 0.64 2.44 0.58
C VAL A 131 -0.47 3.29 0.00
N PHE A 132 -1.03 2.83 -1.11
CA PHE A 132 -2.04 3.54 -1.86
C PHE A 132 -3.44 3.23 -1.35
N GLU A 133 -4.20 4.26 -1.02
CA GLU A 133 -5.67 4.21 -1.03
C GLU A 133 -6.15 4.35 -2.46
N VAL A 134 -6.89 3.35 -2.96
CA VAL A 134 -7.48 3.36 -4.30
C VAL A 134 -8.84 4.04 -4.22
N ARG A 135 -9.05 5.03 -5.08
CA ARG A 135 -10.30 5.81 -5.16
C ARG A 135 -10.83 5.77 -6.58
N THR A 136 -11.94 5.08 -6.75
CA THR A 136 -12.69 5.11 -8.01
C THR A 136 -13.63 6.30 -8.01
N HIS A 137 -13.72 6.97 -9.16
CA HIS A 137 -14.79 7.92 -9.39
C HIS A 137 -15.98 7.14 -9.91
N SER A 138 -16.68 6.46 -9.00
CA SER A 138 -17.97 5.86 -9.33
C SER A 138 -18.85 6.94 -9.93
N THR A 139 -19.00 6.97 -11.26
CA THR A 139 -20.11 7.67 -11.88
C THR A 139 -21.33 6.94 -11.37
N GLU A 140 -22.02 7.55 -10.39
CA GLU A 140 -23.35 7.17 -9.97
C GLU A 140 -24.21 7.03 -11.22
N HIS A 141 -24.35 5.82 -11.74
CA HIS A 141 -25.48 5.47 -12.56
C HIS A 141 -26.67 5.44 -11.59
N ASP A 142 -27.26 6.63 -11.43
CA ASP A 142 -28.63 6.91 -11.00
C ASP A 142 -29.60 6.07 -11.86
N HIS A 143 -29.65 4.76 -11.60
CA HIS A 143 -30.53 3.80 -12.25
C HIS A 143 -31.48 3.18 -11.23
N GLU A 144 -31.92 3.93 -10.22
CA GLU A 144 -33.06 3.50 -9.41
C GLU A 144 -33.78 4.68 -8.71
N ARG A 145 -34.34 5.59 -9.52
CA ARG A 145 -35.48 6.40 -9.07
C ARG A 145 -36.50 6.62 -10.19
N ASN A 146 -36.99 5.53 -10.77
CA ASN A 146 -38.28 5.53 -11.45
C ASN A 146 -38.92 4.13 -11.47
N ARG A 147 -39.49 3.72 -10.33
CA ARG A 147 -40.64 2.81 -10.26
C ARG A 147 -41.54 3.20 -9.11
#